data_AF-A0AAN7UCL9-F1
#
_entry.id   AF-A0AAN7UCL9-F1
#
_cell.length_a   1.000
_cell.length_b   1.000
_cell.length_c   1.000
_cell.angle_alpha   90.00
_cell.angle_beta   90.00
_cell.angle_gamma   90.00
#
_symmetry.space_group_name_H-M   'P 1'
#
loop_
_entity.id
_entity.type
_entity.pdbx_description
1 polymer ?
#
loop_
_entity_poly.entity_id
_entity_poly.type
_entity_poly.pdbx_seq_one_letter_code
_entity_poly.pdbx_strand_id
1 'polypeptide(L)'
;MGNSLSIHNYERDWFEYVRKGQIVIHHADAVSLRDTTVQLSNGSDLRADALVCCTGWKCTPPIKFEPEGISEEIGLPRKVKSYQKIQDNCVHFLYDESSHKQGPEDQGDQDLKSWAHAQIRARCSQLGFLPRRTLPEDGKSQVRWSLYPKFHSDTHLALDDREAPYRLYRFLVPASPRFLKLRNIGFIGMHRSIHAVIVAQAQALWLTAFFEDRLREKLDSQVVIRETVLHTEYERLRRPRESGGSGASFPDLMFDSIPYTDLLLEDLGLRILRKLTLWENIVQPHLPVDYRGLIEEWRAEKVKKEV
;
A
#
# COMPACT_ATOMS: atom_id res chain seq x y z
N MET A 1 -4.47 -11.33 -7.20
CA MET A 1 -4.47 -11.32 -5.72
C MET A 1 -5.55 -12.21 -5.10
N GLY A 2 -6.65 -12.57 -5.78
CA GLY A 2 -7.58 -13.61 -5.29
C GLY A 2 -7.06 -15.04 -5.46
N ASN A 3 -6.09 -15.25 -6.37
CA ASN A 3 -5.58 -16.56 -6.76
C ASN A 3 -4.22 -16.94 -6.13
N SER A 4 -3.62 -16.07 -5.32
CA SER A 4 -2.29 -16.27 -4.71
C SER A 4 -2.34 -16.58 -3.21
N LEU A 5 -3.52 -16.44 -2.59
CA LEU A 5 -3.76 -16.82 -1.20
C LEU A 5 -4.37 -18.22 -1.18
N SER A 6 -3.95 -19.06 -0.23
CA SER A 6 -4.47 -20.43 -0.06
C SER A 6 -4.18 -21.40 -1.22
N ILE A 7 -3.15 -21.13 -2.05
CA ILE A 7 -2.75 -22.00 -3.17
C ILE A 7 -2.38 -23.44 -2.74
N HIS A 8 -2.07 -23.63 -1.46
CA HIS A 8 -1.74 -24.92 -0.86
C HIS A 8 -2.93 -25.60 -0.16
N ASN A 9 -4.11 -24.99 -0.16
CA ASN A 9 -5.31 -25.57 0.47
C ASN A 9 -6.10 -26.50 -0.48
N TYR A 10 -5.62 -26.70 -1.70
CA TYR A 10 -6.21 -27.65 -2.64
C TYR A 10 -5.64 -29.06 -2.41
N GLU A 11 -6.46 -30.10 -2.60
CA GLU A 11 -6.03 -31.49 -2.48
C GLU A 11 -4.88 -31.85 -3.43
N ARG A 12 -4.81 -31.18 -4.59
CA ARG A 12 -3.75 -31.37 -5.58
C ARG A 12 -2.70 -30.27 -5.47
N ASP A 13 -1.44 -30.68 -5.41
CA ASP A 13 -0.30 -29.78 -5.54
C ASP A 13 -0.27 -29.17 -6.96
N TRP A 14 -0.49 -27.86 -7.06
CA TRP A 14 -0.49 -27.18 -8.35
C TRP A 14 0.90 -27.19 -9.01
N PHE A 15 1.99 -27.32 -8.24
CA PHE A 15 3.34 -27.43 -8.79
C PHE A 15 3.52 -28.70 -9.63
N GLU A 16 2.68 -29.73 -9.43
CA GLU A 16 2.66 -30.92 -10.29
C GLU A 16 2.32 -30.57 -11.75
N TYR A 17 1.45 -29.57 -11.98
CA TYR A 17 1.12 -29.14 -13.33
C TYR A 17 2.32 -28.49 -14.02
N VAL A 18 3.15 -27.78 -13.27
CA VAL A 18 4.43 -27.24 -13.77
C VAL A 18 5.41 -28.38 -14.05
N ARG A 19 5.59 -29.32 -13.11
CA ARG A 19 6.50 -30.48 -13.28
C ARG A 19 6.10 -31.38 -14.45
N LYS A 20 4.80 -31.52 -14.73
CA LYS A 20 4.25 -32.30 -15.85
C LYS A 20 4.22 -31.53 -17.17
N GLY A 21 4.66 -30.27 -17.20
CA GLY A 21 4.66 -29.42 -18.40
C GLY A 21 3.28 -28.95 -18.85
N GLN A 22 2.25 -29.11 -18.03
CA GLN A 22 0.90 -28.60 -18.32
C GLN A 22 0.80 -27.08 -18.08
N ILE A 23 1.64 -26.54 -17.19
CA ILE A 23 1.85 -25.10 -17.03
C ILE A 23 3.29 -24.79 -17.44
N VAL A 24 3.45 -23.96 -18.46
CA VAL A 24 4.76 -23.48 -18.93
C VAL A 24 4.91 -22.02 -18.51
N ILE A 25 5.98 -21.71 -17.78
CA ILE A 25 6.27 -20.36 -17.30
C ILE A 25 7.16 -19.66 -18.33
N HIS A 26 6.70 -18.50 -18.82
CA HIS A 26 7.48 -17.65 -19.70
C HIS A 26 7.91 -16.39 -18.93
N HIS A 27 9.22 -16.18 -18.82
CA HIS A 27 9.79 -14.96 -18.24
C HIS A 27 9.90 -13.87 -19.31
N ALA A 28 8.76 -13.39 -19.79
CA ALA A 28 8.67 -12.32 -20.78
C ALA A 28 7.29 -11.64 -20.72
N ASP A 29 7.21 -10.39 -21.19
CA ASP A 29 5.98 -9.63 -21.27
C ASP A 29 5.28 -9.85 -22.62
N ALA A 30 3.95 -9.81 -22.64
CA ALA A 30 3.20 -9.82 -23.89
C ALA A 30 3.28 -8.45 -24.57
N VAL A 31 3.76 -8.42 -25.81
CA VAL A 31 4.00 -7.18 -26.60
C VAL A 31 2.89 -6.94 -27.61
N SER A 32 2.47 -7.98 -28.35
CA SER A 32 1.40 -7.85 -29.34
C SER A 32 0.55 -9.12 -29.39
N LEU A 33 -0.72 -8.94 -29.79
CA LEU A 33 -1.67 -10.02 -30.01
C LEU A 33 -1.98 -10.10 -31.50
N ARG A 34 -1.95 -11.32 -32.04
CA ARG A 34 -2.44 -11.70 -33.37
C ARG A 34 -3.54 -12.74 -33.19
N ASP A 35 -4.21 -13.12 -34.28
CA ASP A 35 -5.41 -13.98 -34.27
C ASP A 35 -5.34 -15.16 -33.29
N THR A 36 -4.26 -15.95 -33.32
CA THR A 36 -4.05 -17.09 -32.39
C THR A 36 -2.66 -17.10 -31.78
N THR A 37 -1.98 -15.95 -31.77
CA THR A 37 -0.57 -15.87 -31.38
C THR A 37 -0.29 -14.66 -30.51
N VAL A 38 0.42 -14.86 -29.41
CA VAL A 38 0.92 -13.80 -28.53
C VAL A 38 2.43 -13.65 -28.77
N GLN A 39 2.85 -12.46 -29.15
CA GLN A 39 4.27 -12.13 -29.28
C GLN A 39 4.81 -11.67 -27.92
N LEU A 40 5.92 -12.24 -27.49
CA LEU A 40 6.58 -11.91 -26.23
C LEU A 40 7.78 -10.98 -26.42
N SER A 41 8.17 -10.29 -25.34
CA SER A 41 9.29 -9.33 -25.34
C SER A 41 10.66 -9.94 -25.59
N ASN A 42 10.80 -11.25 -25.35
CA ASN A 42 12.01 -12.00 -25.69
C ASN A 42 12.07 -12.43 -27.18
N GLY A 43 11.11 -11.99 -28.00
CA GLY A 43 11.01 -12.29 -29.43
C GLY A 43 10.33 -13.61 -29.76
N SER A 44 9.88 -14.39 -28.77
CA SER A 44 9.16 -15.65 -29.01
C SER A 44 7.67 -15.43 -29.28
N ASP A 45 7.10 -16.31 -30.10
CA ASP A 45 5.68 -16.33 -30.43
C ASP A 45 5.01 -17.54 -29.78
N LEU A 46 3.93 -17.32 -29.04
CA LEU A 46 3.15 -18.38 -28.38
C LEU A 46 1.79 -18.53 -29.04
N ARG A 47 1.44 -19.75 -29.45
CA ARG A 47 0.09 -20.06 -29.88
C ARG A 47 -0.84 -20.14 -28.67
N ALA A 48 -1.95 -19.41 -28.71
CA ALA A 48 -2.95 -19.42 -27.66
C ALA A 48 -4.36 -19.24 -28.24
N ASP A 49 -5.32 -20.02 -27.74
CA ASP A 49 -6.73 -19.91 -28.13
C ASP A 49 -7.50 -18.92 -27.24
N ALA A 50 -6.97 -18.61 -26.04
CA ALA A 50 -7.58 -17.68 -25.09
C ALA A 50 -6.52 -16.92 -24.30
N LEU A 51 -6.84 -15.68 -23.93
CA LEU A 51 -6.04 -14.83 -23.05
C LEU A 51 -6.84 -14.51 -21.78
N VAL A 52 -6.27 -14.81 -20.61
CA VAL A 52 -6.86 -14.47 -19.31
C VAL A 52 -5.97 -13.46 -18.61
N CYS A 53 -6.43 -12.22 -18.52
CA CYS A 53 -5.68 -11.12 -17.90
C CYS A 53 -5.81 -11.12 -16.37
N CYS A 54 -4.88 -11.79 -15.70
CA CYS A 54 -4.77 -11.79 -14.23
C CYS A 54 -4.03 -10.56 -13.67
N THR A 55 -4.21 -9.38 -14.26
CA THR A 55 -3.39 -8.16 -14.03
C THR A 55 -3.80 -7.30 -12.83
N GLY A 56 -4.72 -7.78 -11.99
CA GLY A 56 -5.14 -7.10 -10.76
C GLY A 56 -6.25 -6.06 -10.93
N TRP A 57 -6.36 -5.15 -9.96
CA TRP A 57 -7.43 -4.14 -9.85
C TRP A 57 -6.86 -2.77 -9.53
N LYS A 58 -7.54 -1.70 -9.96
CA LYS A 58 -7.27 -0.34 -9.49
C LYS A 58 -8.14 -0.03 -8.29
N CYS A 59 -7.52 0.34 -7.18
CA CYS A 59 -8.21 0.84 -6.00
C CYS A 59 -8.45 2.34 -6.20
N THR A 60 -9.55 2.71 -6.85
CA THR A 60 -10.04 4.10 -6.97
C THR A 60 -11.55 4.08 -6.75
N PRO A 61 -12.12 4.96 -5.91
CA PRO A 61 -13.56 5.03 -5.75
C PRO A 61 -14.26 5.28 -7.09
N PRO A 62 -15.36 4.57 -7.42
CA PRO A 62 -16.10 4.79 -8.67
C PRO A 62 -16.96 6.07 -8.64
N ILE A 63 -16.84 6.87 -7.59
CA ILE A 63 -17.63 8.09 -7.35
C ILE A 63 -16.82 9.28 -7.85
N LYS A 64 -17.46 10.13 -8.66
CA LYS A 64 -16.91 11.43 -9.04
C LYS A 64 -17.21 12.44 -7.92
N PHE A 65 -16.16 13.05 -7.36
CA PHE A 65 -16.30 14.12 -6.39
C PHE A 65 -16.29 15.48 -7.10
N GLU A 66 -17.17 16.38 -6.66
CA GLU A 66 -17.27 17.75 -7.17
C GLU A 66 -17.03 18.77 -6.06
N PRO A 67 -16.47 19.96 -6.37
CA PRO A 67 -16.01 20.43 -7.69
C PRO A 67 -14.71 19.75 -8.17
N GLU A 68 -14.30 20.00 -9.41
CA GLU A 68 -13.03 19.49 -9.93
C GLU A 68 -11.85 19.92 -9.03
N GLY A 69 -10.89 19.01 -8.79
CA GLY A 69 -9.76 19.23 -7.87
C GLY A 69 -10.02 18.82 -6.42
N ILE A 70 -11.29 18.67 -5.99
CA ILE A 70 -11.65 18.30 -4.61
C ILE A 70 -11.06 16.95 -4.17
N SER A 71 -10.89 16.03 -5.12
CA SER A 71 -10.40 14.67 -4.88
C SER A 71 -9.02 14.66 -4.22
N GLU A 72 -8.18 15.63 -4.58
CA GLU A 72 -6.83 15.77 -4.04
C GLU A 72 -6.87 16.29 -2.60
N GLU A 73 -7.75 17.25 -2.33
CA GLU A 73 -7.92 17.80 -0.99
C GLU A 73 -8.50 16.75 -0.02
N ILE A 74 -9.37 15.86 -0.49
CA ILE A 74 -9.88 14.72 0.29
C ILE A 74 -8.89 13.55 0.39
N GLY A 75 -7.70 13.67 -0.22
CA GLY A 75 -6.61 12.69 -0.09
C GLY A 75 -6.69 11.49 -1.04
N LEU A 76 -7.47 11.57 -2.12
CA LEU A 76 -7.50 10.54 -3.18
C LEU A 76 -6.29 10.69 -4.13
N PRO A 77 -5.86 9.60 -4.78
CA PRO A 77 -4.71 9.60 -5.68
C PRO A 77 -4.88 10.60 -6.85
N ARG A 78 -3.89 11.46 -7.05
CA ARG A 78 -3.77 12.35 -8.21
C ARG A 78 -3.18 11.57 -9.39
N LYS A 79 -3.72 11.75 -10.60
CA LYS A 79 -3.01 11.36 -11.83
C LYS A 79 -1.90 12.37 -12.13
N VAL A 80 -0.65 11.98 -12.02
CA VAL A 80 0.48 12.82 -12.45
C VAL A 80 0.49 12.82 -13.98
N LYS A 81 0.42 14.01 -14.59
CA LYS A 81 0.44 14.15 -16.05
C LYS A 81 1.85 13.89 -16.57
N SER A 82 2.12 12.69 -17.09
CA SER A 82 3.32 12.42 -17.90
C SER A 82 3.04 12.83 -19.37
N TYR A 83 3.85 13.71 -19.96
CA TYR A 83 3.79 13.99 -21.40
C TYR A 83 4.61 12.94 -22.19
N GLN A 84 4.03 12.42 -23.28
CA GLN A 84 4.72 11.56 -24.24
C GLN A 84 5.35 12.43 -25.33
N LYS A 85 6.68 12.39 -25.49
CA LYS A 85 7.35 12.92 -26.68
C LYS A 85 7.80 11.74 -27.54
N ILE A 86 7.18 11.56 -28.71
CA ILE A 86 7.58 10.54 -29.67
C ILE A 86 8.76 11.09 -30.47
N GLN A 87 9.93 10.47 -30.34
CA GLN A 87 11.04 10.63 -31.29
C GLN A 87 11.59 9.25 -31.65
N ASP A 88 11.62 8.96 -32.95
CA ASP A 88 12.31 7.85 -33.60
C ASP A 88 11.97 6.44 -33.11
N ASN A 89 10.69 6.06 -33.15
CA ASN A 89 10.17 4.69 -32.97
C ASN A 89 10.59 3.93 -31.68
N CYS A 90 11.21 4.62 -30.71
CA CYS A 90 11.49 4.14 -29.38
C CYS A 90 10.77 5.01 -28.35
N VAL A 91 9.94 4.41 -27.50
CA VAL A 91 9.23 5.11 -26.42
C VAL A 91 10.23 5.37 -25.30
N HIS A 92 10.94 6.50 -25.33
CA HIS A 92 11.74 6.94 -24.20
C HIS A 92 10.88 7.73 -23.21
N PHE A 93 10.74 7.23 -21.97
CA PHE A 93 10.18 7.98 -20.86
C PHE A 93 11.23 8.99 -20.37
N LEU A 94 11.24 10.19 -20.97
CA LEU A 94 12.04 11.29 -20.45
C LEU A 94 11.20 12.09 -19.45
N TYR A 95 11.68 12.12 -18.20
CA TYR A 95 11.20 13.00 -17.16
C TYR A 95 11.58 14.44 -17.53
N ASP A 96 10.61 15.33 -17.67
CA ASP A 96 10.86 16.76 -17.85
C ASP A 96 10.75 17.47 -16.50
N GLU A 97 11.89 17.78 -15.88
CA GLU A 97 11.94 18.60 -14.65
C GLU A 97 11.46 20.05 -14.88
N SER A 98 11.40 20.51 -16.14
CA SER A 98 11.19 21.93 -16.45
C SER A 98 9.73 22.38 -16.54
N SER A 99 8.77 21.45 -16.48
CA SER A 99 7.33 21.76 -16.47
C SER A 99 6.72 21.80 -15.06
N HIS A 100 7.45 21.38 -14.02
CA HIS A 100 7.13 21.72 -12.63
C HIS A 100 7.67 23.12 -12.33
N LYS A 101 6.81 24.14 -12.44
CA LYS A 101 7.02 25.32 -11.60
C LYS A 101 6.75 24.85 -10.16
N GLN A 102 7.81 24.46 -9.45
CA GLN A 102 7.77 24.11 -8.02
C GLN A 102 7.09 25.27 -7.29
N GLY A 103 5.82 25.06 -6.93
CA GLY A 103 5.12 26.00 -6.07
C GLY A 103 5.69 25.91 -4.64
N PRO A 104 5.49 26.93 -3.79
CA PRO A 104 5.88 26.86 -2.38
C PRO A 104 5.23 25.67 -1.64
N GLU A 105 4.07 25.17 -2.11
CA GLU A 105 3.41 23.97 -1.58
C GLU A 105 4.16 22.66 -1.95
N ASP A 106 4.70 22.56 -3.17
CA ASP A 106 5.46 21.39 -3.63
C ASP A 106 6.79 21.23 -2.86
N GLN A 107 7.42 22.34 -2.47
CA GLN A 107 8.63 22.32 -1.65
C GLN A 107 8.35 21.82 -0.22
N GLY A 108 7.23 22.27 0.39
CA GLY A 108 6.81 21.81 1.71
C GLY A 108 6.53 20.31 1.77
N ASP A 109 5.92 19.77 0.71
CA ASP A 109 5.65 18.33 0.58
C ASP A 109 6.94 17.50 0.41
N GLN A 110 7.92 18.01 -0.34
CA GLN A 110 9.23 17.37 -0.47
C GLN A 110 10.01 17.36 0.85
N ASP A 111 9.93 18.44 1.62
CA ASP A 111 10.57 18.55 2.93
C ASP A 111 9.94 17.56 3.93
N LEU A 112 8.61 17.45 3.95
CA LEU A 112 7.88 16.49 4.79
C LEU A 112 8.18 15.04 4.42
N LYS A 113 8.26 14.73 3.11
CA LYS A 113 8.63 13.40 2.63
C LYS A 113 10.06 13.04 3.05
N SER A 114 10.99 13.97 2.89
CA SER A 114 12.39 13.80 3.30
C SER A 114 12.51 13.58 4.81
N TRP A 115 11.76 14.36 5.61
CA TRP A 115 11.64 14.17 7.04
C TRP A 115 11.08 12.77 7.37
N ALA A 116 9.99 12.35 6.74
CA ALA A 116 9.38 11.04 6.97
C ALA A 116 10.37 9.92 6.66
N HIS A 117 11.10 10.00 5.54
CA HIS A 117 12.13 9.02 5.18
C HIS A 117 13.26 8.98 6.22
N ALA A 118 13.68 10.13 6.75
CA ALA A 118 14.68 10.19 7.82
C ALA A 118 14.18 9.49 9.10
N GLN A 119 12.93 9.74 9.52
CA GLN A 119 12.32 9.07 10.67
C GLN A 119 12.20 7.55 10.47
N ILE A 120 11.77 7.12 9.28
CA ILE A 120 11.62 5.71 8.94
C ILE A 120 12.98 5.01 8.98
N ARG A 121 14.02 5.58 8.36
CA ARG A 121 15.37 4.99 8.34
C ARG A 121 16.01 4.95 9.72
N ALA A 122 15.73 5.93 10.58
CA ALA A 122 16.21 5.94 11.96
C ALA A 122 15.65 4.76 12.78
N ARG A 123 14.39 4.36 12.52
CA ARG A 123 13.71 3.24 13.23
C ARG A 123 13.90 1.89 12.54
N CYS A 124 14.05 1.90 11.22
CA CYS A 124 14.11 0.72 10.37
C CYS A 124 15.21 0.94 9.32
N SER A 125 16.46 0.80 9.74
CA SER A 125 17.62 0.99 8.85
C SER A 125 17.60 0.06 7.63
N GLN A 126 16.93 -1.09 7.74
CA GLN A 126 16.73 -2.06 6.67
C GLN A 126 15.90 -1.52 5.50
N LEU A 127 15.01 -0.55 5.73
CA LEU A 127 14.22 0.10 4.68
C LEU A 127 15.02 1.15 3.90
N GLY A 128 16.28 1.39 4.27
CA GLY A 128 17.22 2.19 3.49
C GLY A 128 17.89 1.43 2.34
N PHE A 129 17.70 0.11 2.24
CA PHE A 129 18.27 -0.72 1.19
C PHE A 129 17.22 -1.06 0.12
N LEU A 130 17.65 -1.14 -1.14
CA LEU A 130 16.79 -1.59 -2.23
C LEU A 130 16.35 -3.05 -2.01
N PRO A 131 15.13 -3.43 -2.48
CA PRO A 131 14.66 -4.81 -2.43
C PRO A 131 15.68 -5.75 -3.09
N ARG A 132 16.19 -6.75 -2.36
CA ARG A 132 17.07 -7.77 -2.95
C ARG A 132 16.22 -8.79 -3.69
N ARG A 133 16.23 -8.75 -5.02
CA ARG A 133 15.73 -9.85 -5.86
C ARG A 133 16.80 -10.18 -6.91
N THR A 134 17.81 -10.94 -6.51
CA THR A 134 18.77 -11.53 -7.46
C THR A 134 18.21 -12.87 -7.93
N LEU A 135 17.97 -13.04 -9.23
CA LEU A 135 17.53 -14.31 -9.81
C LEU A 135 18.75 -15.20 -10.13
N PRO A 136 18.60 -16.55 -10.15
CA PRO A 136 19.71 -17.47 -10.41
C PRO A 136 20.40 -17.30 -11.77
N GLU A 137 19.72 -16.68 -12.74
CA GLU A 137 20.25 -16.45 -14.10
C GLU A 137 20.83 -15.04 -14.31
N ASP A 138 20.85 -14.17 -13.28
CA ASP A 138 21.59 -12.89 -13.29
C ASP A 138 23.10 -13.13 -13.14
N GLY A 139 23.60 -14.07 -13.94
CA GLY A 139 24.89 -14.71 -13.82
C GLY A 139 26.05 -13.76 -14.08
N LYS A 140 26.87 -13.64 -13.04
CA LYS A 140 28.35 -13.52 -12.99
C LYS A 140 28.82 -12.26 -12.28
N SER A 141 28.73 -12.28 -10.94
CA SER A 141 29.81 -11.71 -10.15
C SER A 141 30.20 -12.70 -9.05
N GLN A 142 31.44 -13.20 -9.13
CA GLN A 142 32.01 -13.98 -8.06
C GLN A 142 32.14 -13.10 -6.83
N VAL A 143 31.36 -13.44 -5.78
CA VAL A 143 31.40 -12.71 -4.51
C VAL A 143 32.62 -13.18 -3.72
N ARG A 144 33.73 -12.44 -3.88
CA ARG A 144 34.82 -12.44 -2.91
C ARG A 144 34.37 -11.54 -1.75
N TRP A 145 34.23 -12.12 -0.56
CA TRP A 145 33.78 -11.44 0.68
C TRP A 145 34.48 -10.09 0.89
N SER A 146 33.81 -9.01 0.50
CA SER A 146 34.25 -7.63 0.66
C SER A 146 33.24 -6.89 1.52
N LEU A 147 33.72 -6.26 2.59
CA LEU A 147 32.98 -5.55 3.65
C LEU A 147 32.30 -4.23 3.20
N TYR A 148 32.02 -4.06 1.90
CA TYR A 148 31.35 -2.88 1.38
C TYR A 148 29.92 -3.22 0.94
N PRO A 149 28.88 -2.49 1.39
CA PRO A 149 27.53 -2.67 0.88
C PRO A 149 27.50 -2.16 -0.55
N LYS A 150 27.53 -3.07 -1.53
CA LYS A 150 27.25 -2.72 -2.92
C LYS A 150 25.74 -2.58 -3.10
N PHE A 151 25.31 -1.41 -3.56
CA PHE A 151 24.00 -1.22 -4.18
C PHE A 151 23.96 -2.06 -5.45
N HIS A 152 22.92 -2.89 -5.60
CA HIS A 152 22.76 -3.78 -6.75
C HIS A 152 21.42 -3.55 -7.43
N SER A 153 21.48 -3.72 -8.76
CA SER A 153 20.51 -3.47 -9.82
C SER A 153 20.32 -2.00 -10.22
N ASP A 154 20.93 -1.63 -11.36
CA ASP A 154 20.48 -0.55 -12.24
C ASP A 154 19.20 -0.97 -12.99
N THR A 155 18.28 -1.64 -12.30
CA THR A 155 16.90 -1.61 -12.77
C THR A 155 16.48 -0.19 -12.48
N HIS A 156 16.56 0.68 -13.49
CA HIS A 156 15.72 1.87 -13.52
C HIS A 156 14.30 1.33 -13.47
N LEU A 157 13.81 1.16 -12.25
CA LEU A 157 12.43 0.91 -11.95
C LEU A 157 11.74 2.06 -12.65
N ALA A 158 11.03 1.76 -13.74
CA ALA A 158 10.06 2.67 -14.28
C ALA A 158 9.05 2.88 -13.15
N LEU A 159 9.35 3.85 -12.29
CA LEU A 159 8.42 4.42 -11.35
C LEU A 159 7.27 4.81 -12.24
N ASP A 160 6.20 4.04 -12.17
CA ASP A 160 4.96 4.45 -12.79
C ASP A 160 4.43 5.56 -11.88
N ASP A 161 5.04 6.74 -11.97
CA ASP A 161 4.69 7.96 -11.24
C ASP A 161 3.27 8.44 -11.59
N ARG A 162 2.50 7.66 -12.35
CA ARG A 162 1.18 8.02 -12.88
C ARG A 162 0.16 8.33 -11.80
N GLU A 163 0.26 7.77 -10.59
CA GLU A 163 -0.69 8.05 -9.50
C GLU A 163 0.01 8.22 -8.14
N ALA A 164 -0.17 9.38 -7.50
CA ALA A 164 0.30 9.64 -6.14
C ALA A 164 -0.47 8.76 -5.13
N PRO A 165 0.13 8.33 -4.00
CA PRO A 165 -0.58 7.48 -3.03
C PRO A 165 -1.74 8.22 -2.36
N TYR A 166 -2.70 7.46 -1.81
CA TYR A 166 -3.71 8.00 -0.90
C TYR A 166 -3.06 8.76 0.27
N ARG A 167 -3.54 9.98 0.53
CA ARG A 167 -3.11 10.83 1.66
C ARG A 167 -4.24 10.95 2.68
N LEU A 168 -4.60 9.81 3.28
CA LEU A 168 -5.65 9.70 4.27
C LEU A 168 -5.05 9.48 5.66
N TYR A 169 -5.46 10.29 6.64
CA TYR A 169 -5.11 10.09 8.04
C TYR A 169 -5.69 8.78 8.55
N ARG A 170 -4.84 7.96 9.18
CA ARG A 170 -5.14 6.58 9.57
C ARG A 170 -5.72 5.74 8.42
N PHE A 171 -5.45 6.11 7.16
CA PHE A 171 -6.06 5.49 5.97
C PHE A 171 -7.59 5.56 5.92
N LEU A 172 -8.19 6.50 6.66
CA LEU A 172 -9.64 6.63 6.87
C LEU A 172 -10.18 7.98 6.44
N VAL A 173 -9.58 9.10 6.88
CA VAL A 173 -10.17 10.43 6.72
C VAL A 173 -9.23 11.38 5.99
N PRO A 174 -9.74 12.42 5.30
CA PRO A 174 -8.88 13.44 4.71
C PRO A 174 -7.98 14.11 5.75
N ALA A 175 -6.73 14.34 5.39
CA ALA A 175 -5.78 15.08 6.25
C ALA A 175 -5.95 16.60 6.17
N SER A 176 -6.77 17.12 5.25
CA SER A 176 -6.99 18.56 5.07
C SER A 176 -7.65 19.16 6.32
N PRO A 177 -7.17 20.32 6.84
CA PRO A 177 -7.75 20.97 8.01
C PRO A 177 -9.24 21.27 7.86
N ARG A 178 -9.69 21.57 6.64
CA ARG A 178 -11.10 21.85 6.33
C ARG A 178 -11.97 20.64 6.60
N PHE A 179 -11.60 19.47 6.09
CA PHE A 179 -12.37 18.24 6.26
C PHE A 179 -12.23 17.66 7.66
N LEU A 180 -11.07 17.82 8.32
CA LEU A 180 -10.88 17.46 9.72
C LEU A 180 -11.81 18.24 10.66
N LYS A 181 -12.07 19.51 10.36
CA LYS A 181 -13.02 20.33 11.14
C LYS A 181 -14.48 19.91 10.91
N LEU A 182 -14.83 19.56 9.67
CA LEU A 182 -16.20 19.18 9.30
C LEU A 182 -16.60 17.77 9.77
N ARG A 183 -15.64 16.84 9.83
CA ARG A 183 -15.84 15.45 10.31
C ARG A 183 -17.06 14.77 9.69
N ASN A 184 -17.25 14.92 8.40
CA ASN A 184 -18.45 14.44 7.69
C ASN A 184 -18.12 13.54 6.49
N ILE A 185 -16.86 13.15 6.33
CA ILE A 185 -16.40 12.24 5.29
C ILE A 185 -15.32 11.30 5.82
N GLY A 186 -15.39 10.05 5.41
CA GLY A 186 -14.43 9.01 5.72
C GLY A 186 -14.54 7.85 4.75
N PHE A 187 -13.47 7.10 4.59
CA PHE A 187 -13.34 5.99 3.66
C PHE A 187 -12.98 4.74 4.44
N ILE A 188 -13.70 3.64 4.18
CA ILE A 188 -13.39 2.32 4.74
C ILE A 188 -12.84 1.44 3.62
N GLY A 189 -11.86 0.60 3.93
CA GLY A 189 -11.32 -0.37 2.97
C GLY A 189 -10.45 0.23 1.86
N MET A 190 -9.95 1.45 2.01
CA MET A 190 -8.92 2.03 1.12
C MET A 190 -7.52 1.47 1.43
N HIS A 191 -7.42 0.16 1.64
CA HIS A 191 -6.18 -0.57 1.95
C HIS A 191 -6.34 -2.04 1.56
N ARG A 192 -5.24 -2.80 1.57
CA ARG A 192 -5.24 -4.25 1.46
C ARG A 192 -4.87 -4.89 2.80
N SER A 193 -5.62 -5.90 3.23
CA SER A 193 -5.39 -6.61 4.49
C SER A 193 -5.88 -8.05 4.41
N ILE A 194 -5.19 -8.97 5.10
CA ILE A 194 -5.66 -10.36 5.29
C ILE A 194 -6.71 -10.48 6.42
N HIS A 195 -6.75 -9.49 7.33
CA HIS A 195 -7.66 -9.44 8.48
C HIS A 195 -8.85 -8.52 8.21
N ALA A 196 -9.44 -8.58 7.01
CA ALA A 196 -10.42 -7.61 6.53
C ALA A 196 -11.57 -7.34 7.52
N VAL A 197 -12.11 -8.37 8.17
CA VAL A 197 -13.23 -8.25 9.14
C VAL A 197 -12.80 -7.50 10.40
N ILE A 198 -11.66 -7.85 10.98
CA ILE A 198 -11.12 -7.23 12.20
C ILE A 198 -10.85 -5.74 11.92
N VAL A 199 -10.15 -5.46 10.82
CA VAL A 199 -9.82 -4.08 10.44
C VAL A 199 -11.08 -3.27 10.14
N ALA A 200 -12.04 -3.80 9.36
CA ALA A 200 -13.26 -3.08 9.03
C ALA A 200 -14.09 -2.72 10.27
N GLN A 201 -14.18 -3.62 11.26
CA GLN A 201 -14.88 -3.35 12.51
C GLN A 201 -14.22 -2.22 13.30
N ALA A 202 -12.89 -2.25 13.44
CA ALA A 202 -12.15 -1.19 14.12
C ALA A 202 -12.24 0.15 13.37
N GLN A 203 -12.12 0.12 12.03
CA GLN A 203 -12.29 1.29 11.16
C GLN A 203 -13.68 1.93 11.29
N ALA A 204 -14.75 1.12 11.29
CA ALA A 204 -16.11 1.62 11.45
C ALA A 204 -16.32 2.28 12.81
N LEU A 205 -15.79 1.67 13.88
CA LEU A 205 -15.86 2.24 15.23
C LEU A 205 -15.07 3.55 15.33
N TRP A 206 -13.85 3.58 14.77
CA TRP A 206 -13.00 4.77 14.74
C TRP A 206 -13.67 5.92 13.98
N LEU A 207 -14.24 5.66 12.80
CA LEU A 207 -14.97 6.68 12.03
C LEU A 207 -16.20 7.19 12.76
N THR A 208 -16.94 6.32 13.44
CA THR A 208 -18.08 6.72 14.27
C THR A 208 -17.63 7.66 15.38
N ALA A 209 -16.51 7.36 16.05
CA ALA A 209 -15.93 8.24 17.07
C ALA A 209 -15.43 9.56 16.48
N PHE A 210 -14.83 9.55 15.28
CA PHE A 210 -14.37 10.74 14.59
C PHE A 210 -15.52 11.68 14.20
N PHE A 211 -16.60 11.16 13.61
CA PHE A 211 -17.79 11.95 13.22
C PHE A 211 -18.50 12.57 14.42
N GLU A 212 -18.47 11.91 15.57
CA GLU A 212 -19.05 12.42 16.81
C GLU A 212 -18.08 13.28 17.65
N ASP A 213 -16.85 13.52 17.15
CA ASP A 213 -15.77 14.24 17.86
C ASP A 213 -15.43 13.62 19.24
N ARG A 214 -15.38 12.29 19.30
CA ARG A 214 -15.14 11.50 20.52
C ARG A 214 -13.90 10.61 20.46
N LEU A 215 -12.92 10.98 19.64
CA LEU A 215 -11.60 10.37 19.74
C LEU A 215 -10.98 10.70 21.11
N ARG A 216 -10.09 9.83 21.59
CA ARG A 216 -9.45 10.00 22.90
C ARG A 216 -8.73 11.33 23.02
N GLU A 217 -7.99 11.70 21.97
CA GLU A 217 -7.26 12.95 21.86
C GLU A 217 -7.82 13.80 20.72
N LYS A 218 -7.72 15.12 20.87
CA LYS A 218 -8.11 16.04 19.80
C LYS A 218 -7.05 16.02 18.71
N LEU A 219 -7.51 15.90 17.47
CA LEU A 219 -6.63 15.88 16.31
C LEU A 219 -6.05 17.28 16.06
N ASP A 220 -4.74 17.42 16.20
CA ASP A 220 -4.00 18.58 15.72
C ASP A 220 -3.69 18.43 14.22
N SER A 221 -4.00 19.47 13.45
CA SER A 221 -3.86 19.44 11.99
C SER A 221 -2.42 19.21 11.54
N GLN A 222 -1.44 19.76 12.25
CA GLN A 222 -0.02 19.60 11.90
C GLN A 222 0.46 18.16 12.16
N VAL A 223 0.05 17.58 13.28
CA VAL A 223 0.33 16.17 13.59
C VAL A 223 -0.34 15.25 12.58
N VAL A 224 -1.60 15.49 12.24
CA VAL A 224 -2.35 14.69 11.25
C VAL A 224 -1.65 14.65 9.90
N ILE A 225 -1.22 15.80 9.38
CA ILE A 225 -0.50 15.88 8.09
C ILE A 225 0.80 15.09 8.17
N ARG A 226 1.61 15.31 9.23
CA ARG A 226 2.89 14.63 9.42
C ARG A 226 2.74 13.11 9.51
N GLU A 227 1.79 12.62 10.31
CA GLU A 227 1.53 11.18 10.45
C GLU A 227 0.98 10.57 9.17
N THR A 228 0.14 11.29 8.43
CA THR A 228 -0.38 10.84 7.12
C THR A 228 0.76 10.63 6.15
N VAL A 229 1.69 11.59 6.04
CA VAL A 229 2.87 11.45 5.18
C VAL A 229 3.75 10.31 5.67
N LEU A 230 4.02 10.24 6.98
CA LEU A 230 4.86 9.21 7.57
C LEU A 230 4.37 7.79 7.27
N HIS A 231 3.09 7.49 7.54
CA HIS A 231 2.54 6.15 7.33
C HIS A 231 2.43 5.79 5.85
N THR A 232 2.09 6.75 5.00
CA THR A 232 2.02 6.52 3.54
C THR A 232 3.41 6.23 2.96
N GLU A 233 4.43 7.00 3.36
CA GLU A 233 5.81 6.76 2.90
C GLU A 233 6.40 5.48 3.52
N TYR A 234 6.02 5.13 4.73
CA TYR A 234 6.39 3.85 5.35
C TYR A 234 5.88 2.67 4.53
N GLU A 235 4.60 2.66 4.16
CA GLU A 235 4.01 1.64 3.31
C GLU A 235 4.69 1.59 1.93
N ARG A 236 4.97 2.75 1.32
CA ARG A 236 5.69 2.84 0.04
C ARG A 236 7.07 2.18 0.11
N LEU A 237 7.83 2.43 1.18
CA LEU A 237 9.17 1.85 1.37
C LEU A 237 9.13 0.37 1.75
N ARG A 238 8.14 -0.04 2.55
CA ARG A 238 7.99 -1.43 3.03
C ARG A 238 7.38 -2.37 1.99
N ARG A 239 6.50 -1.85 1.13
CA ARG A 239 5.72 -2.60 0.12
C ARG A 239 5.88 -2.02 -1.29
N PRO A 240 7.12 -1.94 -1.80
CA PRO A 240 7.39 -1.46 -3.14
C PRO A 240 6.74 -2.40 -4.18
N ARG A 241 6.36 -1.85 -5.33
CA ARG A 241 5.67 -2.60 -6.39
C ARG A 241 6.53 -3.73 -6.95
N GLU A 242 7.84 -3.52 -6.95
CA GLU A 242 8.90 -4.40 -7.41
C GLU A 242 8.93 -5.74 -6.65
N SER A 243 8.55 -5.71 -5.37
CA SER A 243 8.42 -6.90 -4.54
C SER A 243 6.99 -7.47 -4.53
N GLY A 244 6.11 -6.99 -5.42
CA GLY A 244 4.71 -7.40 -5.51
C GLY A 244 3.78 -6.65 -4.54
N GLY A 245 4.27 -5.62 -3.85
CA GLY A 245 3.47 -4.77 -2.97
C GLY A 245 2.64 -3.73 -3.73
N SER A 246 1.82 -2.97 -2.99
CA SER A 246 1.05 -1.85 -3.54
C SER A 246 1.19 -0.55 -2.74
N GLY A 247 2.18 -0.47 -1.85
CA GLY A 247 2.36 0.64 -0.91
C GLY A 247 2.58 2.01 -1.56
N ALA A 248 3.01 2.05 -2.83
CA ALA A 248 3.11 3.29 -3.60
C ALA A 248 1.76 3.85 -4.04
N SER A 249 0.70 3.04 -4.06
CA SER A 249 -0.65 3.44 -4.46
C SER A 249 -1.58 3.51 -3.25
N PHE A 250 -1.66 2.44 -2.46
CA PHE A 250 -2.52 2.34 -1.28
C PHE A 250 -1.84 1.49 -0.20
N PRO A 251 -2.26 1.60 1.08
CA PRO A 251 -1.66 0.87 2.19
C PRO A 251 -1.79 -0.65 1.99
N ASP A 252 -0.69 -1.38 2.08
CA ASP A 252 -0.64 -2.83 1.92
C ASP A 252 -0.29 -3.50 3.26
N LEU A 253 -1.33 -3.59 4.10
CA LEU A 253 -1.29 -4.02 5.50
C LEU A 253 -1.26 -5.54 5.67
N MET A 254 -0.75 -6.27 4.67
CA MET A 254 -0.74 -7.73 4.67
C MET A 254 -0.06 -8.32 5.91
N PHE A 255 1.03 -7.71 6.40
CA PHE A 255 1.67 -8.11 7.67
C PHE A 255 1.55 -7.07 8.79
N ASP A 256 0.85 -5.96 8.53
CA ASP A 256 0.81 -4.79 9.43
C ASP A 256 -0.62 -4.50 9.94
N SER A 257 -1.58 -5.35 9.58
CA SER A 257 -3.01 -5.17 9.89
C SER A 257 -3.38 -5.29 11.36
N ILE A 258 -2.71 -6.14 12.14
CA ILE A 258 -2.94 -6.22 13.60
C ILE A 258 -2.37 -4.98 14.30
N PRO A 259 -1.09 -4.57 14.10
CA PRO A 259 -0.58 -3.30 14.63
C PRO A 259 -1.40 -2.07 14.19
N TYR A 260 -1.87 -2.04 12.94
CA TYR A 260 -2.77 -0.99 12.47
C TYR A 260 -4.09 -0.98 13.23
N THR A 261 -4.65 -2.15 13.53
CA THR A 261 -5.87 -2.26 14.35
C THR A 261 -5.60 -1.73 15.76
N ASP A 262 -4.47 -2.10 16.37
CA ASP A 262 -4.07 -1.63 17.70
C ASP A 262 -3.96 -0.11 17.76
N LEU A 263 -3.38 0.52 16.72
CA LEU A 263 -3.32 1.97 16.57
C LEU A 263 -4.70 2.62 16.61
N LEU A 264 -5.68 2.07 15.88
CA LEU A 264 -7.06 2.58 15.88
C LEU A 264 -7.74 2.38 17.24
N LEU A 265 -7.49 1.25 17.91
CA LEU A 265 -8.04 0.96 19.23
C LEU A 265 -7.44 1.89 20.30
N GLU A 266 -6.16 2.22 20.20
CA GLU A 266 -5.49 3.16 21.09
C GLU A 266 -6.04 4.59 20.96
N ASP A 267 -6.27 5.05 19.72
CA ASP A 267 -6.95 6.34 19.44
C ASP A 267 -8.36 6.39 20.06
N LEU A 268 -9.01 5.24 20.24
CA LEU A 268 -10.32 5.08 20.90
C LEU A 268 -10.21 4.91 22.43
N GLY A 269 -9.01 4.73 22.97
CA GLY A 269 -8.77 4.42 24.39
C GLY A 269 -9.14 2.99 24.78
N LEU A 270 -9.22 2.07 23.83
CA LEU A 270 -9.58 0.67 24.06
C LEU A 270 -8.36 -0.20 24.32
N ARG A 271 -8.58 -1.39 24.88
CA ARG A 271 -7.50 -2.35 25.13
C ARG A 271 -6.98 -2.94 23.82
N ILE A 272 -5.68 -2.77 23.57
CA ILE A 272 -4.99 -3.29 22.38
C ILE A 272 -4.66 -4.80 22.50
N LEU A 273 -4.19 -5.25 23.66
CA LEU A 273 -3.89 -6.66 23.88
C LEU A 273 -5.20 -7.43 23.96
N ARG A 274 -5.54 -8.21 22.92
CA ARG A 274 -6.87 -8.82 22.81
C ARG A 274 -7.03 -10.16 23.51
N LYS A 275 -5.95 -10.89 23.72
CA LYS A 275 -5.95 -12.19 24.42
C LYS A 275 -5.78 -12.03 25.94
N LEU A 276 -5.95 -13.12 26.69
CA LEU A 276 -5.96 -13.11 28.15
C LEU A 276 -4.56 -12.81 28.72
N THR A 277 -3.52 -13.36 28.09
CA THR A 277 -2.14 -13.17 28.53
C THR A 277 -1.28 -12.48 27.47
N LEU A 278 -0.17 -11.87 27.90
CA LEU A 278 0.79 -11.26 26.99
C LEU A 278 1.39 -12.30 26.02
N TRP A 279 1.71 -13.50 26.51
CA TRP A 279 2.30 -14.56 25.69
C TRP A 279 1.36 -15.03 24.58
N GLU A 280 0.07 -15.22 24.88
CA GLU A 280 -0.92 -15.59 23.86
C GLU A 280 -1.01 -14.54 22.76
N ASN A 281 -0.95 -13.24 23.09
CA ASN A 281 -0.94 -12.17 22.08
C ASN A 281 0.29 -12.22 21.16
N ILE A 282 1.39 -12.85 21.59
CA ILE A 282 2.62 -12.95 20.79
C ILE A 282 2.63 -14.23 19.95
N VAL A 283 2.19 -15.36 20.53
CA VAL A 283 2.40 -16.69 19.92
C VAL A 283 1.17 -17.30 19.26
N GLN A 284 -0.04 -16.80 19.56
CA GLN A 284 -1.28 -17.32 18.98
C GLN A 284 -1.80 -16.42 17.87
N PRO A 285 -2.48 -16.99 16.85
CA PRO A 285 -3.12 -16.19 15.81
C PRO A 285 -4.24 -15.33 16.38
N HIS A 286 -4.33 -14.09 15.92
CA HIS A 286 -5.47 -13.20 16.17
C HIS A 286 -6.62 -13.55 15.24
N LEU A 287 -7.77 -13.84 15.84
CA LEU A 287 -8.99 -14.24 15.16
C LEU A 287 -10.10 -13.21 15.44
N PRO A 288 -11.16 -13.16 14.59
CA PRO A 288 -12.29 -12.25 14.83
C PRO A 288 -12.92 -12.39 16.23
N VAL A 289 -12.87 -13.59 16.82
CA VAL A 289 -13.41 -13.83 18.18
C VAL A 289 -12.69 -13.04 19.27
N ASP A 290 -11.40 -12.71 19.09
CA ASP A 290 -10.61 -11.95 20.07
C ASP A 290 -11.07 -10.47 20.19
N TYR A 291 -11.81 -9.99 19.19
CA TYR A 291 -12.37 -8.64 19.09
C TYR A 291 -13.87 -8.59 19.39
N ARG A 292 -14.45 -9.69 19.89
CA ARG A 292 -15.85 -9.72 20.36
C ARG A 292 -16.03 -8.73 21.51
N GLY A 293 -17.15 -8.01 21.51
CA GLY A 293 -17.49 -7.06 22.59
C GLY A 293 -16.90 -5.65 22.43
N LEU A 294 -16.27 -5.35 21.29
CA LEU A 294 -15.58 -4.06 21.06
C LEU A 294 -16.51 -2.85 21.22
N ILE A 295 -17.76 -2.98 20.76
CA ILE A 295 -18.75 -1.90 20.79
C ILE A 295 -19.19 -1.65 22.24
N GLU A 296 -19.41 -2.73 22.99
CA GLU A 296 -19.77 -2.70 24.40
C GLU A 296 -18.65 -2.11 25.25
N GLU A 297 -17.39 -2.51 24.98
CA GLU A 297 -16.19 -1.95 25.61
C GLU A 297 -16.13 -0.42 25.40
N TRP A 298 -16.31 0.03 24.16
CA TRP A 298 -16.31 1.46 23.83
C TRP A 298 -17.48 2.24 24.44
N ARG A 299 -18.68 1.66 24.47
CA ARG A 299 -19.84 2.28 25.12
C ARG A 299 -19.65 2.39 26.63
N ALA A 300 -19.06 1.38 27.28
CA ALA A 300 -18.78 1.40 28.71
C ALA A 300 -17.74 2.47 29.08
N GLU A 301 -16.76 2.71 28.20
CA GLU A 301 -15.78 3.78 28.38
C GLU A 301 -16.41 5.18 28.34
N LYS A 302 -17.54 5.36 27.63
CA LYS A 302 -18.31 6.63 27.68
C LYS A 302 -18.83 6.93 29.08
N VAL A 303 -19.43 5.92 29.73
CA VAL A 303 -20.05 6.08 31.05
C VAL A 303 -19.02 6.49 32.10
N LYS A 304 -17.78 6.00 31.99
CA LYS A 304 -16.70 6.36 32.92
C LYS A 304 -16.18 7.80 32.78
N LYS A 305 -16.37 8.44 31.62
CA LYS A 305 -15.94 9.83 31.40
C LYS A 305 -17.01 10.87 31.79
N GLU A 306 -18.25 10.45 31.95
CA GLU A 306 -19.40 11.31 32.29
C GLU A 306 -19.72 11.32 33.80
N VAL A 307 -19.06 10.48 34.59
CA VAL A 307 -19.15 10.40 36.06
C VAL A 307 -17.89 10.98 36.69
#